data_AF-F3CEE8-F1
#
_entry.id   AF-F3CEE8-F1
#
_cell.length_a   1.000
_cell.length_b   1.000
_cell.length_c   1.000
_cell.angle_alpha   90.00
_cell.angle_beta   90.00
_cell.angle_gamma   90.00
#
_symmetry.space_group_name_H-M   'P 1'
#
loop_
_entity.id
_entity.type
_entity.pdbx_description
1 polymer ?
#
loop_
_entity_poly.entity_id
_entity_poly.type
_entity_poly.pdbx_seq_one_letter_code
_entity_poly.pdbx_strand_id
1 'polypeptide(L)' 'SRRSRAIVRAIVRMAESLDLNVVAEGVEDLETLELLREIGATQAQGYYFSEPLPIELLNVNTGRAAG' A
#
# COMPACT_ATOMS: atom_id res chain seq x y z
N SER A 1 -12.62 7.85 -8.14
CA SER A 1 -13.85 8.67 -7.95
C SER A 1 -13.86 9.32 -6.55
N ARG A 2 -14.62 10.40 -6.32
CA ARG A 2 -14.77 11.01 -4.98
C ARG A 2 -15.34 10.04 -3.94
N ARG A 3 -16.32 9.21 -4.34
CA ARG A 3 -16.94 8.20 -3.47
C ARG A 3 -15.93 7.13 -3.04
N SER A 4 -15.15 6.60 -3.99
CA SER A 4 -14.10 5.61 -3.68
C SER A 4 -13.10 6.18 -2.68
N ARG A 5 -12.63 7.42 -2.88
CA ARG A 5 -11.70 8.10 -1.95
C ARG A 5 -12.30 8.25 -0.54
N ALA A 6 -13.59 8.54 -0.43
CA ALA A 6 -14.27 8.65 0.87
C ALA A 6 -14.36 7.30 1.59
N ILE A 7 -14.66 6.22 0.86
CA ILE A 7 -14.73 4.86 1.40
C ILE A 7 -13.34 4.42 1.89
N VAL A 8 -12.29 4.57 1.07
CA VAL A 8 -10.93 4.21 1.46
C VAL A 8 -10.50 5.00 2.70
N ARG A 9 -10.78 6.30 2.75
CA ARG A 9 -10.47 7.13 3.93
C ARG A 9 -11.19 6.65 5.19
N ALA A 10 -12.47 6.26 5.09
CA ALA A 10 -13.21 5.73 6.23
C ALA A 10 -12.62 4.41 6.74
N ILE A 11 -12.22 3.51 5.82
CA ILE A 11 -11.58 2.23 6.15
C ILE A 11 -10.24 2.46 6.84
N VAL A 12 -9.40 3.35 6.31
CA VAL A 12 -8.10 3.67 6.92
C VAL A 12 -8.26 4.25 8.32
N ARG A 13 -9.18 5.20 8.52
CA ARG A 13 -9.48 5.76 9.84
C ARG A 13 -9.97 4.71 10.84
N MET A 14 -10.76 3.74 10.37
CA MET A 14 -11.19 2.62 11.20
C MET A 14 -10.00 1.73 11.59
N ALA A 15 -9.14 1.39 10.65
CA ALA A 15 -7.94 0.60 10.92
C ALA A 15 -6.99 1.31 11.91
N GLU A 16 -6.74 2.62 11.73
CA GLU A 16 -5.98 3.45 12.69
C GLU A 16 -6.58 3.38 14.10
N SER A 17 -7.91 3.48 14.24
CA SER A 17 -8.59 3.42 15.54
C SER A 17 -8.47 2.06 16.25
N LEU A 18 -8.16 1.02 15.49
CA LEU A 18 -7.98 -0.35 15.94
C LEU A 18 -6.50 -0.74 16.05
N ASP A 19 -5.58 0.20 15.84
CA ASP A 19 -4.13 -0.03 15.81
C ASP A 19 -3.71 -1.08 14.75
N LEU A 20 -4.39 -1.06 13.60
CA LEU A 20 -4.15 -1.97 12.48
C LEU A 20 -3.37 -1.28 11.37
N ASN A 21 -2.39 -2.01 10.80
CA ASN A 21 -1.70 -1.59 9.58
C ASN A 21 -2.57 -1.79 8.35
N VAL A 22 -2.46 -0.89 7.37
CA VAL A 22 -3.19 -0.97 6.10
C VAL A 22 -2.20 -1.17 4.96
N VAL A 23 -2.38 -2.26 4.21
CA VAL A 23 -1.70 -2.50 2.94
C VAL A 23 -2.63 -2.10 1.81
N ALA A 24 -2.21 -1.18 0.95
CA ALA A 24 -2.91 -0.90 -0.29
C ALA A 24 -2.38 -1.79 -1.42
N GLU A 25 -3.21 -2.73 -1.88
CA GLU A 25 -2.86 -3.67 -2.96
C GLU A 25 -3.31 -3.14 -4.34
N GLY A 26 -2.60 -3.56 -5.40
CA GLY A 26 -2.91 -3.18 -6.78
C GLY A 26 -2.45 -1.78 -7.18
N VAL A 27 -1.37 -1.27 -6.59
CA VAL A 27 -0.79 0.05 -6.96
C VAL A 27 0.02 -0.07 -8.25
N GLU A 28 -0.42 0.62 -9.30
CA GLU A 28 0.19 0.54 -10.64
C GLU A 28 0.94 1.80 -11.06
N ASP A 29 0.69 2.94 -10.39
CA ASP A 29 1.32 4.23 -10.70
C ASP A 29 1.64 5.06 -9.44
N LEU A 30 2.50 6.07 -9.63
CA LEU A 30 2.95 6.97 -8.56
C LEU A 30 1.81 7.84 -8.01
N GLU A 31 0.88 8.29 -8.86
CA GLU A 31 -0.24 9.15 -8.43
C GLU A 31 -1.14 8.39 -7.44
N THR A 32 -1.42 7.13 -7.73
CA THR A 32 -2.19 6.23 -6.88
C THR A 32 -1.44 5.95 -5.57
N LEU A 33 -0.12 5.70 -5.63
CA LEU A 33 0.70 5.52 -4.44
C LEU A 33 0.66 6.74 -3.52
N GLU A 34 0.87 7.94 -4.07
CA GLU A 34 0.88 9.19 -3.30
C GLU A 34 -0.47 9.46 -2.67
N LEU A 35 -1.56 9.27 -3.42
CA LEU A 35 -2.92 9.41 -2.91
C LEU A 35 -3.20 8.44 -1.75
N LEU A 36 -2.80 7.17 -1.86
CA LEU A 36 -3.04 6.17 -0.82
C LEU A 36 -2.19 6.46 0.43
N ARG A 37 -0.95 6.93 0.25
CA ARG A 37 -0.08 7.40 1.34
C ARG A 37 -0.71 8.59 2.08
N GLU A 38 -1.24 9.58 1.35
CA GLU A 38 -1.94 10.72 1.95
C GLU A 38 -3.22 10.33 2.69
N ILE A 39 -3.89 9.25 2.27
CA ILE A 39 -5.07 8.75 2.96
C ILE A 39 -4.71 8.03 4.27
N GLY A 40 -3.48 7.51 4.39
CA GLY A 40 -2.94 6.88 5.60
C GLY A 40 -2.65 5.37 5.45
N ALA A 41 -2.55 4.85 4.22
CA ALA A 41 -2.04 3.48 4.03
C ALA A 41 -0.59 3.39 4.53
N THR A 42 -0.27 2.38 5.34
CA THR A 42 1.07 2.23 5.95
C THR A 42 2.02 1.41 5.07
N GLN A 43 1.46 0.60 4.16
CA GLN A 43 2.19 -0.22 3.20
C GLN A 43 1.47 -0.23 1.85
N ALA A 44 2.19 -0.58 0.79
CA ALA A 44 1.64 -0.70 -0.56
C ALA A 44 2.25 -1.90 -1.30
N GLN A 45 1.46 -2.52 -2.16
CA GLN A 45 1.87 -3.59 -3.07
C GLN A 45 1.25 -3.35 -4.44
N GLY A 46 2.02 -3.57 -5.50
CA GLY A 46 1.51 -3.56 -6.87
C GLY A 46 2.61 -3.43 -7.91
N TYR A 47 2.20 -3.42 -9.17
CA TYR A 47 3.12 -3.43 -10.32
C TYR A 47 3.96 -2.15 -10.43
N TYR A 48 3.56 -1.07 -9.76
CA TYR A 48 4.41 0.09 -9.58
C TYR A 48 5.77 -0.26 -8.97
N PHE A 49 5.79 -1.22 -8.03
CA PHE A 49 7.02 -1.68 -7.38
C PHE A 49 7.66 -2.85 -8.12
N SER A 50 6.87 -3.90 -8.39
CA SER A 50 7.31 -5.11 -9.07
C SER A 50 6.10 -5.93 -9.50
N GLU A 51 6.22 -6.62 -10.63
CA GLU A 51 5.38 -7.78 -10.93
C GLU A 51 5.68 -8.94 -9.95
N PRO A 52 4.79 -9.93 -9.81
CA PRO A 52 5.07 -11.14 -9.04
C PRO A 52 6.33 -11.85 -9.56
N LEU A 53 7.22 -12.21 -8.65
CA LEU A 53 8.50 -12.82 -9.00
C LEU A 53 8.50 -14.32 -8.66
N PRO A 54 9.14 -15.17 -9.47
CA PRO A 54 9.55 -16.51 -9.07
C PRO A 54 10.39 -16.49 -7.79
N ILE A 55 10.34 -17.57 -7.01
CA ILE A 55 11.03 -17.66 -5.72
C ILE A 55 12.55 -17.51 -5.86
N GLU A 56 13.11 -17.92 -7.00
CA GLU A 56 14.53 -17.84 -7.31
C GLU A 56 15.02 -16.39 -7.46
N LEU A 57 14.11 -15.46 -7.77
CA LEU A 57 14.40 -14.03 -7.91
C LEU A 57 14.07 -13.23 -6.64
N LEU A 58 13.50 -13.87 -5.61
CA LEU A 58 13.19 -13.21 -4.34
C LEU A 58 14.47 -13.01 -3.52
N ASN A 59 14.97 -11.78 -3.53
CA ASN A 59 15.98 -11.36 -2.58
C ASN A 59 15.34 -11.23 -1.18
N VAL A 60 15.63 -12.15 -0.27
CA VAL A 60 15.06 -12.18 1.10
C VAL A 60 15.34 -10.93 1.96
N ASN A 61 16.14 -9.99 1.46
CA ASN A 61 16.44 -8.70 2.08
C ASN A 61 15.53 -7.54 1.60
N THR A 62 14.59 -7.77 0.68
CA THR A 62 13.67 -6.74 0.15
C THR A 62 12.65 -6.22 1.17
N GLY A 63 12.59 -6.78 2.37
CA GLY A 63 11.65 -6.40 3.43
C GLY A 63 12.21 -5.59 4.60
N ARG A 64 13.51 -5.23 4.61
CA ARG A 64 14.05 -4.34 5.65
C ARG A 64 14.03 -2.90 5.17
N ALA A 65 13.08 -2.13 5.68
CA ALA A 65 13.17 -0.68 5.67
C ALA A 65 14.57 -0.28 6.18
N ALA A 66 15.27 0.51 5.38
CA ALA A 66 16.39 1.29 5.87
C ALA A 66 15.91 2.05 7.12
N GLY A 67 16.65 1.91 8.22
CA GLY A 67 16.37 2.63 9.46
C GLY A 67 16.49 4.14 9.30
#